data_AF-A0A950CA35-F1
#
_entry.id   AF-A0A950CA35-F1
#
_cell.length_a   1.000
_cell.length_b   1.000
_cell.length_c   1.000
_cell.angle_alpha   90.00
_cell.angle_beta   90.00
_cell.angle_gamma   90.00
#
_symmetry.space_group_name_H-M   'P 1'
#
loop_
_entity.id
_entity.type
_entity.pdbx_description
1 polymer ?
#
loop_
_entity_poly.entity_id
_entity_poly.type
_entity_poly.pdbx_seq_one_letter_code
_entity_poly.pdbx_strand_id
1 'polypeptide(L)'
;MQYDNNELTAPATCKEITVTLHHTGKLAKEAMGHNWVLVNTPDVAAVANAGMAAGLASNYVAAGDKRVLAATKVVGGGESTSVTFSTAALKKGGSYAYLCTFPGHYALMHGTFKFE
;
A
#
# COMPACT_ATOMS: atom_id res chain seq x y z
N MET A 1 12.73 -2.10 6.72
CA MET A 1 11.97 -2.45 5.50
C MET A 1 11.22 -3.76 5.68
N GLN A 2 10.22 -3.76 6.56
CA GLN A 2 9.26 -4.86 6.67
C GLN A 2 7.96 -4.26 7.20
N TYR A 3 6.82 -4.76 6.74
CA TYR A 3 5.60 -4.56 7.51
C TYR A 3 5.62 -5.47 8.74
N ASP A 4 4.87 -5.11 9.76
CA ASP A 4 4.70 -5.95 10.96
C ASP A 4 3.83 -7.18 10.66
N ASN A 5 2.93 -7.07 9.70
CA ASN A 5 2.06 -8.14 9.23
C ASN A 5 2.34 -8.43 7.75
N ASN A 6 2.32 -9.72 7.40
CA ASN A 6 2.40 -10.21 6.02
C ASN A 6 1.01 -10.61 5.45
N GLU A 7 -0.02 -10.57 6.30
CA GLU A 7 -1.41 -10.80 5.91
C GLU A 7 -2.32 -9.85 6.69
N LEU A 8 -3.29 -9.26 6.01
CA LEU A 8 -4.38 -8.49 6.60
C LEU A 8 -5.71 -9.07 6.12
N THR A 9 -6.67 -9.21 7.03
CA THR A 9 -8.01 -9.74 6.71
C THR A 9 -9.08 -8.72 7.07
N ALA A 10 -10.03 -8.52 6.16
CA ALA A 10 -11.18 -7.66 6.38
C ALA A 10 -12.48 -8.38 6.02
N PRO A 11 -13.54 -8.26 6.85
CA PRO A 11 -14.84 -8.84 6.55
C PRO A 11 -15.44 -8.32 5.25
N ALA A 12 -15.97 -9.20 4.41
CA ALA A 12 -16.64 -8.84 3.17
C ALA A 12 -17.96 -8.07 3.38
N THR A 13 -18.44 -8.03 4.63
CA THR A 13 -19.58 -7.22 5.06
C THR A 13 -19.25 -5.74 5.27
N CYS A 14 -17.96 -5.39 5.41
CA CYS A 14 -17.52 -4.00 5.55
C CYS A 14 -17.69 -3.27 4.21
N LYS A 15 -18.36 -2.11 4.23
CA LYS A 15 -18.52 -1.22 3.06
C LYS A 15 -17.34 -0.28 2.84
N GLU A 16 -16.62 0.00 3.92
CA GLU A 16 -15.41 0.81 3.95
C GLU A 16 -14.40 0.16 4.87
N ILE A 17 -13.13 0.37 4.55
CA ILE A 17 -11.99 -0.11 5.34
C ILE A 17 -11.04 1.06 5.52
N THR A 18 -10.52 1.20 6.73
CA THR A 18 -9.46 2.15 7.06
C THR A 18 -8.20 1.38 7.40
N VAL A 19 -7.10 1.70 6.72
CA VAL A 19 -5.75 1.22 7.05
C VAL A 19 -4.96 2.38 7.60
N THR A 20 -4.33 2.19 8.76
CA THR A 20 -3.41 3.15 9.36
C THR A 20 -2.01 2.57 9.33
N LEU A 21 -1.09 3.31 8.72
CA LEU A 21 0.33 2.98 8.66
C LEU A 21 1.09 3.81 9.69
N HIS A 22 1.86 3.13 10.54
CA HIS A 22 2.76 3.75 11.50
C HIS A 22 4.20 3.43 11.13
N HIS A 23 5.05 4.45 11.04
CA HIS A 23 6.48 4.25 10.80
C HIS A 23 7.27 4.43 12.09
N THR A 24 7.67 3.33 12.73
CA THR A 24 8.35 3.34 14.05
C THR A 24 9.85 3.66 14.02
N GLY A 25 10.45 3.74 12.82
CA GLY A 25 11.86 4.11 12.64
C GLY A 25 12.14 5.62 12.86
N LYS A 26 13.38 6.03 12.54
CA LYS A 26 13.87 7.41 12.78
C LYS A 26 14.31 8.17 11.51
N LEU A 27 14.41 7.46 10.38
CA LEU A 27 14.91 8.05 9.13
C LEU A 27 13.83 8.86 8.43
N ALA A 28 14.21 9.98 7.80
CA ALA A 28 13.28 10.82 7.05
C ALA A 28 12.70 10.08 5.84
N LYS A 29 11.53 10.52 5.36
CA LYS A 29 10.79 9.87 4.27
C LYS A 29 11.53 9.86 2.93
N GLU A 30 12.44 10.80 2.70
CA GLU A 30 13.28 10.87 1.51
C GLU A 30 14.30 9.72 1.47
N ALA A 31 14.71 9.22 2.63
CA ALA A 31 15.72 8.17 2.77
C ALA A 31 15.11 6.77 3.02
N MET A 32 14.03 6.69 3.81
CA MET A 32 13.39 5.42 4.19
C MET A 32 11.88 5.58 4.28
N GLY A 33 11.28 6.26 3.31
CA GLY A 33 9.84 6.48 3.27
C GLY A 33 9.08 5.18 3.03
N HIS A 34 7.94 5.04 3.68
CA HIS A 34 7.04 3.91 3.50
C HIS A 34 5.63 4.40 3.22
N ASN A 35 4.96 3.78 2.26
CA ASN A 35 3.52 3.89 2.06
C ASN A 35 2.89 2.50 2.17
N TRP A 36 1.58 2.43 2.03
CA TRP A 36 0.81 1.19 1.87
C TRP A 36 -0.09 1.37 0.66
N VAL A 37 -0.01 0.45 -0.30
CA VAL A 37 -0.77 0.50 -1.55
C VAL A 37 -1.46 -0.84 -1.75
N LEU A 38 -2.75 -0.86 -2.07
CA LEU A 38 -3.54 -2.06 -2.33
C LEU A 38 -3.73 -2.25 -3.84
N VAL A 39 -3.48 -3.45 -4.32
CA VAL A 39 -3.59 -3.83 -5.74
C VAL A 39 -4.11 -5.26 -5.89
N ASN A 40 -4.44 -5.68 -7.11
CA ASN A 40 -4.54 -7.12 -7.39
C ASN A 40 -3.15 -7.74 -7.36
N THR A 41 -3.03 -8.98 -6.89
CA THR A 41 -1.73 -9.67 -6.79
C THR A 41 -0.90 -9.65 -8.08
N PRO A 42 -1.48 -9.85 -9.29
CA PRO A 42 -0.71 -9.79 -10.53
C PRO A 42 -0.12 -8.41 -10.87
N ASP A 43 -0.66 -7.33 -10.28
CA ASP A 43 -0.29 -5.95 -10.60
C ASP A 43 0.89 -5.41 -9.76
N VAL A 44 1.33 -6.14 -8.73
CA VAL A 44 2.35 -5.71 -7.75
C VAL A 44 3.59 -5.10 -8.40
N ALA A 45 4.25 -5.86 -9.28
CA ALA A 45 5.49 -5.40 -9.91
C ALA A 45 5.26 -4.22 -10.86
N ALA A 46 4.16 -4.24 -11.61
CA ALA A 46 3.86 -3.19 -12.58
C ALA A 46 3.49 -1.86 -11.91
N VAL A 47 2.77 -1.91 -10.79
CA VAL A 47 2.44 -0.73 -9.97
C VAL A 47 3.68 -0.21 -9.25
N ALA A 48 4.53 -1.07 -8.68
CA ALA A 48 5.78 -0.63 -8.05
C ALA A 48 6.71 0.10 -9.04
N ASN A 49 6.87 -0.44 -10.26
CA ASN A 49 7.69 0.19 -11.30
C ASN A 49 7.10 1.52 -11.78
N ALA A 50 5.78 1.61 -11.96
CA ALA A 50 5.12 2.88 -12.32
C ALA A 50 5.24 3.91 -11.19
N GLY A 51 5.12 3.47 -9.94
CA GLY A 51 5.30 4.30 -8.75
C GLY A 51 6.69 4.90 -8.63
N MET A 52 7.73 4.11 -8.89
CA MET A 52 9.11 4.57 -8.94
C MET A 52 9.31 5.73 -9.93
N ALA A 53 8.68 5.66 -11.12
CA ALA A 53 8.75 6.73 -12.11
C ALA A 53 7.98 8.00 -11.70
N ALA A 54 6.95 7.88 -10.87
CA ALA A 54 6.14 9.01 -10.40
C ALA A 54 6.85 9.85 -9.32
N GLY A 55 7.75 9.24 -8.55
CA GLY A 55 8.56 9.93 -7.55
C GLY A 55 7.82 10.27 -6.25
N LEU A 56 8.59 10.79 -5.27
CA LEU A 56 8.11 11.05 -3.91
C LEU A 56 7.00 12.09 -3.83
N ALA A 57 7.00 13.11 -4.70
CA ALA A 57 5.96 14.14 -4.72
C ALA A 57 4.56 13.55 -5.01
N SER A 58 4.52 12.42 -5.73
CA SER A 58 3.33 11.64 -6.01
C SER A 58 3.17 10.44 -5.07
N ASN A 59 3.88 10.41 -3.94
CA ASN A 59 3.91 9.30 -2.98
C ASN A 59 4.35 7.97 -3.60
N TYR A 60 5.13 8.01 -4.68
CA TYR A 60 5.45 6.84 -5.50
C TYR A 60 4.21 6.08 -5.98
N VAL A 61 3.16 6.80 -6.34
CA VAL A 61 1.96 6.24 -6.98
C VAL A 61 1.73 7.00 -8.28
N ALA A 62 1.67 6.27 -9.40
CA ALA A 62 1.42 6.88 -10.69
C ALA A 62 0.00 7.47 -10.75
N ALA A 63 -0.10 8.73 -11.18
CA ALA A 63 -1.37 9.43 -11.28
C ALA A 63 -2.32 8.71 -12.23
N GLY A 64 -3.54 8.41 -11.75
CA GLY A 64 -4.58 7.76 -12.55
C GLY A 64 -4.36 6.25 -12.80
N ASP A 65 -3.42 5.61 -12.09
CA ASP A 65 -3.22 4.17 -12.21
C ASP A 65 -4.42 3.38 -11.66
N LYS A 66 -5.23 2.84 -12.57
CA LYS A 66 -6.47 2.11 -12.24
C LYS A 66 -6.22 0.77 -11.52
N ARG A 67 -4.97 0.30 -11.46
CA ARG A 67 -4.59 -0.92 -10.72
C ARG A 67 -4.47 -0.66 -9.23
N VAL A 68 -4.32 0.60 -8.81
CA VAL A 68 -4.25 1.00 -7.41
C VAL A 68 -5.66 1.13 -6.85
N LEU A 69 -6.02 0.23 -5.94
CA LEU A 69 -7.33 0.16 -5.31
C LEU A 69 -7.43 1.11 -4.11
N ALA A 70 -6.33 1.29 -3.38
CA ALA A 70 -6.18 2.24 -2.29
C ALA A 70 -4.70 2.54 -2.06
N ALA A 71 -4.38 3.73 -1.54
CA ALA A 71 -3.00 4.08 -1.19
C ALA A 71 -2.95 5.11 -0.07
N THR A 72 -1.98 4.97 0.83
CA THR A 72 -1.60 6.03 1.77
C THR A 72 -0.60 7.00 1.15
N LYS A 73 -0.35 8.11 1.85
CA LYS A 73 0.85 8.92 1.60
C LYS A 73 2.12 8.17 2.02
N VAL A 74 3.28 8.64 1.56
CA VAL A 74 4.57 8.21 2.10
C VAL A 74 4.84 8.93 3.42
N VAL A 75 5.19 8.15 4.45
CA VAL A 75 5.58 8.61 5.79
C VAL A 75 7.01 8.20 6.12
N GLY A 76 7.69 9.04 6.87
CA GLY A 76 9.02 8.78 7.44
C GLY A 76 8.97 8.45 8.92
N GLY A 77 10.13 8.34 9.54
CA GLY A 77 10.32 8.00 10.95
C GLY A 77 9.50 8.83 11.92
N GLY A 78 8.71 8.15 12.76
CA GLY A 78 7.85 8.75 13.77
C GLY A 78 6.50 9.24 13.24
N GLU A 79 6.29 9.25 11.93
CA GLU A 79 5.04 9.69 11.32
C GLU A 79 4.02 8.55 11.17
N SER A 80 2.75 8.92 11.01
CA SER A 80 1.66 8.02 10.68
C SER A 80 0.75 8.63 9.63
N THR A 81 0.03 7.77 8.91
CA THR A 81 -0.97 8.17 7.93
C THR A 81 -2.06 7.11 7.85
N SER A 82 -3.20 7.48 7.26
CA SER A 82 -4.30 6.55 7.03
C SER A 82 -4.88 6.73 5.64
N VAL A 83 -5.46 5.66 5.13
CA VAL A 83 -6.34 5.67 3.95
C VAL A 83 -7.65 4.98 4.32
N THR A 84 -8.76 5.62 3.98
CA THR A 84 -10.10 5.01 4.03
C THR A 84 -10.59 4.83 2.60
N PHE A 85 -11.08 3.65 2.26
CA PHE A 85 -11.54 3.33 0.92
C PHE A 85 -12.79 2.45 0.94
N SER A 86 -13.61 2.59 -0.09
CA SER A 86 -14.77 1.74 -0.30
C SER A 86 -14.36 0.35 -0.78
N THR A 87 -15.04 -0.66 -0.27
CA THR A 87 -14.84 -2.07 -0.66
C THR A 87 -15.64 -2.47 -1.90
N ALA A 88 -16.39 -1.55 -2.52
CA ALA A 88 -17.27 -1.85 -3.65
C ALA A 88 -16.55 -2.46 -4.86
N ALA A 89 -15.25 -2.16 -5.02
CA ALA A 89 -14.42 -2.74 -6.08
C ALA A 89 -13.81 -4.12 -5.70
N LEU A 90 -13.91 -4.52 -4.43
CA LEU A 90 -13.38 -5.78 -3.94
C LEU A 90 -14.41 -6.91 -4.09
N LYS A 91 -13.91 -8.10 -4.39
CA LYS A 91 -14.69 -9.33 -4.45
C LYS A 91 -14.27 -10.22 -3.29
N LYS A 92 -15.26 -10.79 -2.59
CA LYS A 92 -15.00 -11.79 -1.55
C LYS A 92 -14.15 -12.94 -2.12
N GLY A 93 -13.06 -13.28 -1.45
CA GLY A 93 -12.09 -14.29 -1.90
C GLY A 93 -11.26 -13.87 -3.12
N GLY A 94 -11.24 -12.58 -3.48
CA GLY A 94 -10.39 -12.05 -4.53
C GLY A 94 -8.90 -12.08 -4.14
N SER A 95 -8.02 -12.05 -5.15
CA SER A 95 -6.57 -12.08 -4.94
C SER A 95 -6.00 -10.67 -4.89
N TYR A 96 -5.76 -10.18 -3.67
CA TYR A 96 -5.23 -8.85 -3.42
C TYR A 96 -3.91 -8.91 -2.65
N ALA A 97 -3.04 -7.96 -2.95
CA ALA A 97 -1.80 -7.75 -2.24
C ALA A 97 -1.67 -6.28 -1.84
N TYR A 98 -1.01 -6.05 -0.73
CA TYR A 98 -0.51 -4.72 -0.39
C TYR A 98 1.01 -4.67 -0.50
N LEU A 99 1.54 -3.51 -0.86
CA LEU A 99 2.96 -3.29 -1.06
C LEU A 99 3.38 -1.86 -0.71
N CYS A 100 4.67 -1.70 -0.44
CA CYS A 100 5.35 -0.40 -0.40
C CYS A 100 5.93 -0.12 -1.80
N THR A 101 5.58 1.02 -2.39
CA THR A 101 6.04 1.39 -3.75
C THR A 101 7.23 2.35 -3.73
N PHE A 102 7.79 2.67 -2.56
CA PHE A 102 9.09 3.34 -2.48
C PHE A 102 10.14 2.50 -3.25
N PRO A 103 11.03 3.12 -4.04
CA PRO A 103 11.93 2.40 -4.95
C PRO A 103 12.66 1.22 -4.30
N GLY A 104 12.45 0.02 -4.85
CA GLY A 104 13.08 -1.23 -4.38
C GLY A 104 12.43 -1.88 -3.16
N HIS A 105 11.48 -1.24 -2.48
CA HIS A 105 10.92 -1.78 -1.23
C HIS A 105 9.94 -2.94 -1.44
N TYR A 106 9.19 -2.94 -2.55
CA TYR A 106 8.14 -3.93 -2.81
C TYR A 106 8.62 -5.38 -2.81
N ALA A 107 9.91 -5.64 -3.04
CA ALA A 107 10.48 -6.99 -3.02
C ALA A 107 10.49 -7.62 -1.61
N LEU A 108 10.46 -6.80 -0.56
CA LEU A 108 10.46 -7.24 0.84
C LEU A 108 9.22 -6.76 1.61
N MET A 109 8.69 -5.59 1.23
CA MET A 109 7.56 -4.95 1.88
C MET A 109 6.30 -5.16 1.06
N HIS A 110 5.78 -6.37 1.12
CA HIS A 110 4.49 -6.73 0.57
C HIS A 110 3.80 -7.79 1.45
N GLY A 111 2.49 -7.92 1.29
CA GLY A 111 1.69 -8.93 2.00
C GLY A 111 0.35 -9.18 1.32
N THR A 112 -0.39 -10.15 1.83
CA THR A 112 -1.68 -10.57 1.28
C THR A 112 -2.82 -9.80 1.94
N PHE A 113 -3.79 -9.34 1.16
CA PHE A 113 -5.02 -8.75 1.69
C PHE A 113 -6.22 -9.68 1.43
N LYS A 114 -6.79 -10.26 2.48
CA LYS A 114 -7.97 -11.13 2.40
C LYS A 114 -9.23 -10.33 2.64
N PHE A 115 -10.15 -10.38 1.68
CA PHE A 115 -11.48 -9.81 1.81
C PHE A 115 -12.51 -10.94 1.86
N GLU A 116 -13.07 -11.24 3.04
CA GLU A 116 -13.79 -12.50 3.33
C GLU A 116 -15.06 -12.36 4.15
#